data_AF-A0A508TPW7-F1
#
_entry.id   AF-A0A508TPW7-F1
#
_cell.length_a   1.000
_cell.length_b   1.000
_cell.length_c   1.000
_cell.angle_alpha   90.00
_cell.angle_beta   90.00
_cell.angle_gamma   90.00
#
_symmetry.space_group_name_H-M   'P 1'
#
loop_
_entity.id
_entity.type
_entity.pdbx_description
1 polymer ?
#
loop_
_entity_poly.entity_id
_entity_poly.type
_entity_poly.pdbx_seq_one_letter_code
_entity_poly.pdbx_strand_id
1 'polypeptide(L)' 'MRIVDLSRELYHRTPSYPGHPPIIHGMWKTHEEAYAESRNVYGLASMFISMADHGGTHIDAPRHFGPNGISID' A
#
# COMPACT_ATOMS: atom_id res chain seq x y z
N MET A 1 25.07 13.68 -8.90
CA MET A 1 23.76 13.34 -9.50
C MET A 1 22.69 13.62 -8.46
N ARG A 2 21.57 14.24 -8.83
CA ARG A 2 20.45 14.52 -7.90
C ARG A 2 19.35 13.48 -8.11
N ILE A 3 18.83 12.92 -7.03
CA ILE A 3 17.62 12.08 -7.05
C ILE A 3 16.44 12.97 -6.69
N VAL A 4 15.35 12.86 -7.44
CA VAL A 4 14.10 13.61 -7.23
C VAL A 4 12.97 12.60 -7.11
N ASP A 5 12.19 12.71 -6.05
CA ASP A 5 11.01 11.89 -5.82
C ASP A 5 9.80 12.49 -6.54
N LEU A 6 9.13 11.67 -7.35
CA LEU A 6 7.92 12.02 -8.10
C LEU A 6 6.68 11.26 -7.59
N SER A 7 6.81 10.53 -6.49
CA SER A 7 5.72 9.82 -5.84
C SER A 7 4.89 10.75 -4.94
N ARG A 8 3.64 10.36 -4.68
CA ARG A 8 2.79 10.98 -3.67
C ARG A 8 2.69 10.07 -2.45
N GLU A 9 2.53 10.69 -1.29
CA GLU A 9 2.28 9.96 -0.05
C GLU A 9 0.97 9.15 -0.13
N LEU A 10 1.05 7.89 0.31
CA LEU A 10 -0.09 7.00 0.49
C LEU A 10 -0.59 7.08 1.94
N TYR A 11 -1.87 7.30 2.12
CA TYR A 11 -2.53 7.42 3.41
C TYR A 11 -3.94 6.82 3.37
N HIS A 12 -4.55 6.66 4.55
CA HIS A 12 -5.90 6.12 4.64
C HIS A 12 -6.88 7.00 3.85
N ARG A 13 -7.55 6.42 2.84
CA ARG A 13 -8.44 7.11 1.91
C ARG A 13 -7.75 8.18 1.05
N THR A 14 -6.50 7.94 0.63
CA THR A 14 -5.90 8.71 -0.47
C THR A 14 -6.89 8.82 -1.64
N PRO A 15 -7.09 10.02 -2.22
CA PRO A 15 -7.96 10.22 -3.36
C PRO A 15 -7.65 9.24 -4.49
N SER A 16 -8.68 8.58 -4.98
CA SER A 16 -8.59 7.51 -5.98
C SER A 16 -9.64 7.73 -7.07
N TYR A 17 -9.48 7.06 -8.21
CA TYR A 17 -10.44 7.17 -9.32
C TYR A 17 -11.86 6.73 -8.90
N PRO A 18 -12.92 7.48 -9.27
CA PRO A 18 -14.29 7.07 -8.98
C PRO A 18 -14.62 5.70 -9.56
N GLY A 19 -14.94 4.73 -8.70
CA GLY A 19 -15.24 3.35 -9.09
C GLY A 19 -14.16 2.33 -8.73
N HIS A 20 -12.98 2.76 -8.28
CA HIS A 20 -11.97 1.88 -7.72
C HIS A 20 -12.17 1.70 -6.21
N PRO A 21 -11.76 0.55 -5.63
CA PRO A 21 -11.77 0.38 -4.19
C PRO A 21 -10.85 1.42 -3.53
N PRO A 22 -11.22 1.95 -2.35
CA PRO A 22 -10.41 2.92 -1.65
C PRO A 22 -9.08 2.31 -1.19
N ILE A 23 -8.03 3.14 -1.10
CA ILE A 23 -6.82 2.78 -0.37
C ILE A 23 -7.14 2.73 1.12
N ILE A 24 -7.06 1.54 1.71
CA ILE A 24 -7.21 1.32 3.15
C ILE A 24 -5.85 1.05 3.75
N HIS A 25 -5.46 1.91 4.67
CA HIS A 25 -4.24 1.84 5.44
C HIS A 25 -4.59 1.86 6.93
N GLY A 26 -3.96 1.01 7.73
CA GLY A 26 -4.19 0.97 9.17
C GLY A 26 -3.19 0.09 9.93
N MET A 27 -3.20 0.20 11.26
CA MET A 27 -2.38 -0.64 12.11
C MET A 27 -2.93 -2.07 12.12
N TRP A 28 -2.04 -3.03 11.86
CA TRP A 28 -2.32 -4.45 12.07
C TRP A 28 -1.92 -4.89 13.47
N LYS A 29 -0.76 -4.42 13.93
CA LYS A 29 -0.21 -4.74 15.25
C LYS A 29 0.70 -3.63 15.76
N THR A 30 0.57 -3.24 17.02
CA THR A 30 1.48 -2.30 17.69
C THR A 30 2.57 -3.01 18.48
N HIS A 31 3.63 -2.29 18.86
CA HIS A 31 4.66 -2.83 19.73
C HIS A 31 4.13 -3.13 21.14
N GLU A 32 3.18 -2.33 21.64
CA GLU A 32 2.54 -2.52 22.94
C GLU A 32 1.72 -3.81 22.97
N GLU A 33 0.95 -4.08 21.92
CA GLU A 33 0.21 -5.33 21.75
C GLU A 33 1.17 -6.52 21.69
N ALA A 34 2.23 -6.43 20.87
CA ALA A 34 3.23 -7.47 20.77
C ALA A 34 3.94 -7.75 22.10
N TYR A 35 4.23 -6.71 22.89
CA TYR A 35 4.88 -6.80 24.19
C TYR A 35 3.97 -7.45 25.25
N ALA A 36 2.68 -7.10 25.26
CA ALA A 36 1.70 -7.68 26.17
C ALA A 36 1.50 -9.18 25.89
N GLU A 37 1.37 -9.57 24.62
CA GLU A 37 1.17 -10.97 24.21
C GLU A 37 2.39 -11.86 24.47
N SER A 38 3.60 -11.29 24.37
CA SER A 38 4.87 -12.02 24.48
C SER A 38 5.39 -12.15 25.91
N ARG A 39 4.61 -11.71 26.92
CA ARG A 39 5.03 -11.66 28.33
C ARG A 39 6.25 -10.75 28.54
N ASN A 40 6.14 -9.51 28.11
CA ASN A 40 7.14 -8.45 28.28
C ASN A 40 8.39 -8.58 27.39
N VAL A 41 8.24 -9.06 26.16
CA VAL A 41 9.30 -9.09 25.14
C VAL A 41 8.89 -8.23 23.94
N TYR A 42 9.67 -7.22 23.58
CA TYR A 42 9.33 -6.39 22.42
C TYR A 42 9.28 -7.22 21.13
N GLY A 43 8.15 -7.16 20.43
CA GLY A 43 7.95 -7.77 19.12
C GLY A 43 7.81 -6.71 18.02
N LEU A 44 7.30 -7.13 16.86
CA LEU A 44 7.10 -6.25 15.70
C LEU A 44 5.94 -5.26 15.90
N ALA A 45 5.95 -4.20 15.11
CA ALA A 45 4.77 -3.44 14.74
C ALA A 45 4.57 -3.59 13.23
N SER A 46 3.32 -3.78 12.80
CA SER A 46 2.99 -3.91 11.39
C SER A 46 1.75 -3.11 11.06
N MET A 47 1.74 -2.60 9.84
CA MET A 47 0.55 -2.03 9.22
C MET A 47 -0.03 -3.03 8.23
N PHE A 48 -1.29 -2.82 7.88
CA PHE A 48 -1.90 -3.43 6.71
C PHE A 48 -2.20 -2.34 5.68
N ILE A 49 -2.10 -2.72 4.42
CA ILE A 49 -2.50 -1.91 3.28
C ILE A 49 -3.33 -2.76 2.33
N SER A 50 -4.43 -2.19 1.84
CA SER A 50 -5.22 -2.72 0.73
C SER A 50 -5.45 -1.59 -0.26
N MET A 51 -5.16 -1.83 -1.53
CA MET A 51 -5.25 -0.83 -2.59
C MET A 51 -5.51 -1.48 -3.94
N ALA A 52 -6.12 -0.72 -4.85
CA ALA A 52 -6.10 -1.06 -6.28
C ALA A 52 -4.67 -0.93 -6.81
N ASP A 53 -4.35 -1.70 -7.85
CA ASP A 53 -3.14 -1.55 -8.67
C ASP A 53 -3.03 -0.15 -9.32
N HIS A 54 -4.16 0.51 -9.53
CA HIS A 54 -4.24 1.92 -9.95
C HIS A 54 -4.36 2.93 -8.79
N GLY A 55 -3.83 2.58 -7.61
CA GLY A 55 -3.84 3.44 -6.42
C GLY A 55 -2.60 4.34 -6.32
N GLY A 56 -2.79 5.64 -6.06
CA GLY A 56 -1.67 6.58 -5.88
C GLY A 56 -0.81 6.76 -7.14
N THR A 57 0.49 7.04 -6.96
CA THR A 57 1.46 7.03 -8.07
C THR A 57 1.76 5.57 -8.43
N HIS A 58 1.39 5.13 -9.64
CA HIS A 58 1.42 3.74 -10.08
C HIS A 58 1.95 3.58 -11.51
N ILE A 59 2.04 2.33 -11.98
CA ILE A 59 2.48 1.97 -13.33
C ILE A 59 1.40 1.10 -13.98
N ASP A 60 0.96 1.50 -15.16
CA ASP A 60 0.05 0.70 -15.99
C ASP A 60 0.86 -0.25 -16.88
N ALA A 61 0.58 -1.55 -16.80
CA ALA A 61 1.09 -2.52 -17.76
C ALA A 61 0.26 -2.49 -19.05
N PRO A 62 0.82 -2.88 -20.23
CA PRO A 62 0.05 -3.00 -21.47
C PRO A 62 -1.23 -3.85 -21.34
N ARG A 63 -1.22 -4.87 -20.46
CA ARG A 63 -2.39 -5.70 -20.15
C ARG A 63 -3.60 -4.91 -19.65
N HIS A 64 -3.40 -3.74 -19.02
CA HIS A 64 -4.49 -2.86 -18.60
C HIS A 64 -5.39 -2.44 -19.78
N PHE A 65 -4.79 -2.25 -20.96
CA PHE A 65 -5.46 -1.75 -22.15
C PHE A 65 -5.90 -2.84 -23.14
N GLY A 66 -5.49 -4.10 -22.92
CA GLY A 66 -5.85 -5.18 -23.83
C GLY A 66 -5.51 -6.58 -23.29
N PRO A 67 -6.36 -7.60 -23.58
CA PRO A 67 -6.24 -8.92 -22.98
C PRO A 67 -4.96 -9.69 -23.35
N ASN A 68 -4.29 -9.30 -24.43
CA ASN A 68 -3.03 -9.92 -24.89
C ASN A 68 -1.78 -9.10 -24.50
N GLY A 69 -1.94 -8.03 -23.73
CA GLY A 69 -0.82 -7.22 -23.27
C GLY A 69 0.06 -7.96 -22.26
N ILE A 70 1.32 -7.53 -22.16
CA ILE A 70 2.27 -7.99 -21.14
C ILE A 70 1.80 -7.49 -19.77
N SER A 71 1.84 -8.36 -18.76
CA SER A 71 1.48 -8.07 -17.36
C SER A 71 2.64 -7.42 -16.60
N ILE A 72 2.41 -7.06 -15.33
CA ILE A 72 3.37 -6.34 -14.48
C ILE A 72 4.30 -7.27 -13.68
N ASP A 73 4.08 -8.58 -13.73
CA ASP A 73 4.85 -9.62 -13.03
C ASP A 73 6.21 -9.92 -13.68
#